data_AF-A0A2T4IKN3-F1
#
_entry.id   AF-A0A2T4IKN3-F1
#
_cell.length_a   1.000
_cell.length_b   1.000
_cell.length_c   1.000
_cell.angle_alpha   90.00
_cell.angle_beta   90.00
_cell.angle_gamma   90.00
#
_symmetry.space_group_name_H-M   'P 1'
#
loop_
_entity.id
_entity.type
_entity.pdbx_description
1 polymer ?
#
loop_
_entity_poly.entity_id
_entity_poly.type
_entity_poly.pdbx_seq_one_letter_code
_entity_poly.pdbx_strand_id
1 'polypeptide(L)'
;MCEPEIRGKFRDAVFATMALCPMVRFELRTAHPRMYHEFVLVIAEDQTEYLTWRVSAAAILRELGRAHEASGPSPRWPLRNVVLVNDGVDAR
;
A
#
# COMPACT_ATOMS: atom_id res chain seq x y z
N MET A 1 7.47 8.84 -23.06
CA MET A 1 6.64 7.80 -22.43
C MET A 1 7.49 7.15 -21.35
N CYS A 2 7.06 7.20 -20.08
CA CYS A 2 7.78 6.52 -19.00
C CYS A 2 7.49 5.02 -19.10
N GLU A 3 8.55 4.21 -19.18
CA GLU A 3 8.48 2.75 -19.34
C GLU A 3 7.56 2.12 -18.30
N PRO A 4 6.77 1.08 -18.66
CA PRO A 4 5.78 0.47 -17.78
C PRO A 4 6.39 -0.03 -16.45
N GLU A 5 7.64 -0.49 -16.48
CA GLU A 5 8.39 -0.94 -15.31
C GLU A 5 8.73 0.20 -14.34
N ILE A 6 9.08 1.37 -14.87
CA ILE A 6 9.37 2.57 -14.07
C ILE A 6 8.08 3.06 -13.40
N ARG A 7 6.96 2.99 -14.12
CA ARG A 7 5.64 3.37 -13.61
C ARG A 7 5.17 2.45 -12.49
N GLY A 8 5.41 1.14 -12.62
CA GLY A 8 5.16 0.15 -11.58
C GLY A 8 5.95 0.44 -10.31
N LYS A 9 7.28 0.61 -10.43
CA LYS A 9 8.14 0.95 -9.29
C LYS A 9 7.73 2.23 -8.57
N PHE A 10 7.38 3.28 -9.32
CA PHE A 10 6.95 4.55 -8.74
C PHE A 10 5.61 4.41 -7.98
N ARG A 11 4.64 3.70 -8.58
CA ARG A 11 3.38 3.35 -7.93
C ARG A 11 3.66 2.65 -6.60
N ASP A 12 4.47 1.59 -6.62
CA ASP A 12 4.73 0.77 -5.44
C ASP A 12 5.41 1.57 -4.32
N ALA A 13 6.31 2.50 -4.67
CA ALA A 13 6.96 3.40 -3.71
C ALA A 13 5.97 4.40 -3.07
N VAL A 14 5.08 5.00 -3.86
CA VAL A 14 4.04 5.93 -3.37
C VAL A 14 3.13 5.21 -2.37
N PHE A 15 2.67 4.02 -2.71
CA PHE A 15 1.76 3.27 -1.86
C PHE A 15 2.45 2.58 -0.67
N ALA A 16 3.73 2.22 -0.80
CA ALA A 16 4.55 1.83 0.34
C ALA A 16 4.72 3.01 1.32
N THR A 17 4.94 4.22 0.82
CA THR A 17 5.01 5.44 1.65
C THR A 17 3.71 5.70 2.39
N MET A 18 2.55 5.48 1.76
CA MET A 18 1.25 5.55 2.45
C MET A 18 1.08 4.52 3.59
N ALA A 19 1.65 3.33 3.42
CA ALA A 19 1.62 2.34 4.47
C ALA A 19 2.38 2.82 5.71
N LEU A 20 3.49 3.51 5.49
CA LEU A 20 4.41 3.97 6.52
C LEU A 20 4.05 5.35 7.10
N CYS A 21 3.31 6.19 6.36
CA CYS A 21 2.95 7.54 6.76
C CYS A 21 1.41 7.78 6.77
N PRO A 22 0.78 7.92 7.95
CA PRO A 22 -0.67 8.14 8.07
C PRO A 22 -1.17 9.40 7.35
N MET A 23 -0.37 10.47 7.31
CA MET A 23 -0.75 11.73 6.65
C MET A 23 -0.83 11.56 5.13
N VAL A 24 0.17 10.93 4.51
CA VAL A 24 0.19 10.63 3.08
C VAL A 24 -0.94 9.66 2.71
N ARG A 25 -1.26 8.71 3.60
CA ARG A 25 -2.43 7.82 3.42
C ARG A 25 -3.74 8.61 3.37
N PHE A 26 -3.91 9.57 4.27
CA PHE A 26 -5.11 10.41 4.32
C PHE A 26 -5.23 11.28 3.06
N GLU A 27 -4.14 11.91 2.62
CA GLU A 27 -4.11 12.72 1.40
C GLU A 27 -4.49 11.90 0.17
N LEU A 28 -3.87 10.73 -0.05
CA LEU A 28 -4.19 9.90 -1.21
C LEU A 28 -5.62 9.35 -1.18
N ARG A 29 -6.12 8.99 0.01
CA ARG A 29 -7.50 8.56 0.19
C ARG A 29 -8.51 9.67 -0.13
N THR A 30 -8.19 10.92 0.15
CA THR A 30 -9.11 12.06 0.00
C THR A 30 -9.01 12.74 -1.35
N ALA A 31 -7.79 12.95 -1.86
CA ALA A 31 -7.54 13.57 -3.16
C ALA A 31 -7.78 12.58 -4.33
N HIS A 32 -7.51 11.29 -4.11
CA HIS A 32 -7.55 10.26 -5.15
C HIS A 32 -8.26 8.97 -4.70
N PRO A 33 -9.52 9.04 -4.24
CA PRO A 33 -10.22 7.92 -3.59
C PRO A 33 -10.35 6.67 -4.47
N ARG A 34 -10.59 6.82 -5.78
CA ARG A 34 -10.72 5.69 -6.71
C ARG A 34 -9.41 4.94 -6.88
N MET A 35 -8.32 5.65 -7.17
CA MET A 35 -6.99 5.06 -7.32
C MET A 35 -6.51 4.42 -6.01
N TYR A 36 -6.81 5.05 -4.87
CA TYR A 36 -6.55 4.47 -3.55
C TYR A 36 -7.24 3.11 -3.39
N HIS A 37 -8.54 3.05 -3.69
CA HIS A 37 -9.34 1.85 -3.50
C HIS A 37 -8.95 0.72 -4.46
N GLU A 38 -8.79 1.04 -5.75
CA GLU A 38 -8.34 0.07 -6.77
C GLU A 38 -6.99 -0.53 -6.39
N PHE A 39 -6.04 0.28 -5.95
CA PHE A 39 -4.73 -0.21 -5.55
C PHE A 39 -4.79 -1.09 -4.29
N VAL A 40 -5.59 -0.71 -3.30
CA VAL A 40 -5.81 -1.52 -2.10
C VAL A 40 -6.41 -2.88 -2.46
N LEU A 41 -7.37 -2.91 -3.39
CA LEU A 41 -7.96 -4.17 -3.89
C LEU A 41 -6.92 -5.03 -4.61
N VAL A 42 -6.13 -4.45 -5.52
CA VAL A 42 -5.08 -5.17 -6.25
C VAL A 42 -4.07 -5.78 -5.27
N ILE A 43 -3.62 -5.02 -4.26
CA ILE A 43 -2.76 -5.55 -3.21
C ILE A 43 -3.45 -6.59 -2.34
N ALA A 44 -4.77 -6.58 -2.19
CA ALA A 44 -5.48 -7.57 -1.37
C ALA A 44 -5.78 -8.88 -2.12
N GLU A 45 -5.85 -8.82 -3.46
CA GLU A 45 -6.28 -9.90 -4.35
C GLU A 45 -5.16 -10.51 -5.21
N ASP A 46 -4.03 -9.82 -5.40
CA ASP A 46 -2.80 -10.37 -6.02
C ASP A 46 -1.59 -10.49 -5.07
N GLN A 47 -1.14 -11.72 -4.83
CA GLN A 47 0.01 -12.01 -3.95
C GLN A 47 1.32 -11.40 -4.46
N THR A 48 1.50 -11.31 -5.78
CA THR A 48 2.70 -10.75 -6.41
C THR A 48 2.77 -9.25 -6.17
N GLU A 49 1.64 -8.56 -6.31
CA GLU A 49 1.53 -7.12 -6.04
C GLU A 49 1.75 -6.81 -4.56
N TYR A 50 1.20 -7.65 -3.67
CA TYR A 50 1.49 -7.57 -2.24
C TYR A 50 2.97 -7.75 -1.90
N LEU A 51 3.64 -8.75 -2.48
CA LEU A 51 5.07 -8.97 -2.24
C LEU A 51 5.91 -7.80 -2.77
N THR A 52 5.56 -7.26 -3.93
CA THR A 52 6.23 -6.11 -4.54
C THR A 52 6.09 -4.87 -3.67
N TRP A 53 4.88 -4.56 -3.20
CA TRP A 53 4.63 -3.49 -2.24
C TRP A 53 5.42 -3.67 -0.94
N ARG A 54 5.49 -4.90 -0.41
CA ARG A 54 6.27 -5.21 0.80
C ARG A 54 7.76 -4.94 0.62
N VAL A 55 8.32 -5.31 -0.53
CA VAL A 55 9.73 -5.05 -0.85
C VAL A 55 9.97 -3.54 -0.91
N SER A 56 9.07 -2.79 -1.54
CA SER A 56 9.15 -1.32 -1.60
C SER A 56 9.07 -0.68 -0.20
N ALA A 57 8.16 -1.14 0.66
CA ALA A 57 8.05 -0.66 2.04
C ALA A 57 9.31 -0.99 2.86
N ALA A 58 9.85 -2.20 2.70
CA ALA A 58 11.08 -2.60 3.36
C ALA A 58 12.30 -1.77 2.90
N ALA A 59 12.37 -1.43 1.60
CA ALA A 59 13.42 -0.57 1.06
C ALA A 59 13.37 0.84 1.69
N ILE A 60 12.19 1.46 1.71
CA ILE A 60 11.99 2.79 2.33
C ILE A 60 12.35 2.76 3.82
N LEU A 61 11.91 1.74 4.56
CA LEU A 61 12.26 1.59 5.98
C LEU A 61 13.76 1.46 6.21
N ARG A 62 14.48 0.75 5.33
CA ARG A 62 15.95 0.62 5.40
C ARG A 62 16.64 1.96 5.12
N GLU A 63 16.20 2.70 4.11
CA GLU A 63 16.71 4.04 3.80
C GLU A 63 16.52 5.02 4.96
N LEU A 64 15.44 4.88 5.72
CA LEU A 64 15.15 5.67 6.92
C LEU A 64 15.87 5.17 8.19
N GLY A 65 16.74 4.16 8.10
CA GLY A 65 17.44 3.59 9.25
C GLY A 65 16.56 2.72 10.18
N ARG A 66 15.34 2.39 9.75
CA ARG A 66 14.32 1.63 10.52
C ARG A 66 14.23 0.17 10.06
N ALA A 67 15.37 -0.43 9.73
CA ALA A 67 15.43 -1.78 9.15
C ALA A 67 14.78 -2.88 10.03
N HIS A 68 14.74 -2.69 11.35
CA HIS A 68 14.11 -3.61 12.30
C HIS A 68 12.58 -3.75 12.07
N GLU A 69 11.93 -2.71 11.54
CA GLU A 69 10.50 -2.73 11.20
C GLU A 69 10.23 -3.45 9.87
N ALA A 70 11.26 -3.56 9.02
CA ALA A 70 11.15 -4.22 7.72
C ALA A 70 11.19 -5.76 7.81
N SER A 71 11.64 -6.32 8.94
CA SER A 71 11.83 -7.76 9.15
C SER A 71 10.63 -8.48 9.81
N GLY A 72 9.49 -7.81 9.96
CA GLY A 72 8.30 -8.39 10.60
C GLY A 72 7.65 -9.53 9.80
N PRO A 73 6.99 -10.49 10.48
CA PRO A 73 6.25 -11.56 9.83
C PRO A 73 5.16 -11.00 8.91
N SER A 74 5.03 -11.59 7.71
CA SER A 74 3.97 -11.21 6.76
C SER A 74 2.59 -11.56 7.28
N PRO A 75 1.60 -10.66 7.21
CA PRO A 75 0.20 -11.08 7.32
C PRO A 75 -0.11 -12.16 6.28
N ARG A 76 -1.02 -13.09 6.64
CA ARG A 76 -1.43 -14.19 5.78
C ARG A 76 -2.28 -13.68 4.63
N TRP A 77 -2.02 -14.22 3.45
CA TRP A 77 -2.77 -13.99 2.23
C TRP A 77 -4.03 -14.88 2.15
N PRO A 78 -5.16 -14.42 1.58
CA PRO A 78 -5.46 -13.05 1.18
C PRO A 78 -5.60 -12.13 2.40
N LEU A 79 -5.28 -10.84 2.22
CA LEU A 79 -5.30 -9.88 3.32
C LEU A 79 -6.74 -9.55 3.71
N ARG A 80 -7.26 -10.19 4.76
CA ARG A 80 -8.65 -10.01 5.22
C ARG A 80 -9.01 -8.58 5.67
N ASN A 81 -8.01 -7.77 6.03
CA ASN A 81 -8.19 -6.54 6.79
C ASN A 81 -7.46 -5.31 6.20
N VAL A 82 -7.03 -5.32 4.93
CA VAL A 82 -6.59 -4.04 4.34
C VAL A 82 -7.84 -3.21 4.25
N VAL A 83 -7.97 -2.26 5.18
CA VAL A 83 -9.21 -1.60 5.53
C VAL A 83 -9.81 -0.94 4.30
N LEU A 84 -10.66 -1.67 3.59
CA LEU A 84 -11.69 -1.13 2.73
C LEU A 84 -12.65 -0.45 3.68
N VAL A 85 -12.34 0.78 4.08
CA VAL A 85 -13.27 1.60 4.84
C VAL A 85 -14.44 1.87 3.91
N ASN A 86 -15.45 1.01 4.02
CA ASN A 86 -16.79 1.25 3.55
C ASN A 86 -17.78 0.88 4.66
N ASP A 87 -17.54 1.37 5.88
CA ASP A 87 -18.55 1.43 6.94
C ASP A 87 -18.99 2.89 7.13
N GLY A 88 -19.51 3.45 6.04
CA GLY A 88 -20.14 4.76 5.98
C GLY A 88 -21.55 4.70 5.37
N VAL A 89 -22.24 3.57 5.52
CA VAL A 89 -23.70 3.52 5.37
C VAL A 89 -24.25 3.06 6.71
N ASP A 90 -24.70 4.06 7.46
CA ASP A 90 -25.39 3.93 8.74
C ASP A 90 -26.47 2.84 8.69
N ALA A 91 -26.49 2.06 9.77
CA ALA A 91 -27.66 1.32 10.18
C ALA A 91 -28.86 2.29 10.33
N ARG A 92 -29.84 2.17 9.45
CA ARG A 92 -31.25 2.45 9.73
C ARG A 92 -32.14 1.48 8.96
#